data_AF-A0A7S0FYV6-F1
#
_entry.id   AF-A0A7S0FYV6-F1
#
_cell.length_a   1.000
_cell.length_b   1.000
_cell.length_c   1.000
_cell.angle_alpha   90.00
_cell.angle_beta   90.00
_cell.angle_gamma   90.00
#
_symmetry.space_group_name_H-M   'P 1'
#
loop_
_entity.id
_entity.type
_entity.pdbx_description
1 polymer ?
#
loop_
_entity_poly.entity_id
_entity_poly.type
_entity_poly.pdbx_seq_one_letter_code
_entity_poly.pdbx_strand_id
1 'polypeptide(L)'
;SSAQRSRSGPSSAAASAAAFSSGMAVQQSLENVRMPQLRPAADGMPTFKLSLRVVAASVPGLDTPTCGLERQQPFLEASLGKLTRETEFAHYSLKDRGDGVPSGECPWRFGDTLTFTARLDDVFRQ
;
A
#
# COMPACT_ATOMS: atom_id res chain seq x y z
N SER A 1 -46.03 26.87 -59.38
CA SER A 1 -46.82 25.82 -58.72
C SER A 1 -46.26 25.60 -57.32
N SER A 2 -47.14 25.67 -56.32
CA SER A 2 -46.97 25.17 -54.94
C SER A 2 -46.04 25.90 -53.96
N ALA A 3 -46.66 26.33 -52.87
CA ALA A 3 -46.13 26.98 -51.68
C ALA A 3 -45.59 25.99 -50.63
N GLN A 4 -44.80 26.48 -49.67
CA GLN A 4 -44.92 26.24 -48.21
C GLN A 4 -43.68 26.82 -47.50
N ARG A 5 -43.79 27.96 -46.80
CA ARG A 5 -44.17 28.18 -45.39
C ARG A 5 -43.16 27.70 -44.33
N SER A 6 -42.84 28.68 -43.47
CA SER A 6 -42.67 28.58 -42.00
C SER A 6 -41.30 28.03 -41.52
N ARG A 7 -40.74 28.46 -40.38
CA ARG A 7 -41.17 29.42 -39.36
C ARG A 7 -39.95 29.78 -38.49
N SER A 8 -40.08 30.95 -37.87
CA SER A 8 -39.37 31.50 -36.72
C SER A 8 -39.06 30.51 -35.58
N GLY A 9 -37.95 30.77 -34.89
CA GLY A 9 -37.88 30.58 -33.43
C GLY A 9 -36.46 30.34 -32.88
N PRO A 10 -35.87 31.30 -32.15
CA PRO A 10 -34.84 31.01 -31.16
C PRO A 10 -35.52 30.56 -29.87
N SER A 11 -35.20 29.36 -29.38
CA SER A 11 -35.66 28.91 -28.06
C SER A 11 -34.48 28.52 -27.18
N SER A 12 -34.14 29.46 -26.32
CA SER A 12 -33.95 29.28 -24.89
C SER A 12 -33.01 28.15 -24.44
N ALA A 13 -31.76 28.54 -24.18
CA ALA A 13 -30.90 27.89 -23.20
C ALA A 13 -31.47 28.15 -21.80
N ALA A 14 -32.27 27.23 -21.27
CA ALA A 14 -32.69 27.25 -19.86
C ALA A 14 -33.21 25.89 -19.41
N ALA A 15 -32.32 24.98 -18.98
CA ALA A 15 -32.70 23.83 -18.16
C ALA A 15 -31.48 23.23 -17.43
N SER A 16 -30.87 23.98 -16.52
CA SER A 16 -29.86 23.46 -15.59
C SER A 16 -30.14 23.91 -14.15
N ALA A 17 -31.41 23.90 -13.75
CA ALA A 17 -31.84 24.38 -12.42
C ALA A 17 -32.84 23.44 -11.72
N ALA A 18 -32.74 22.13 -11.95
CA ALA A 18 -33.62 21.13 -11.32
C ALA A 18 -32.87 19.96 -10.67
N ALA A 19 -31.60 20.14 -10.27
CA ALA A 19 -30.77 19.07 -9.70
C ALA A 19 -30.34 19.29 -8.24
N PHE A 20 -30.82 20.34 -7.56
CA PHE A 20 -30.38 20.69 -6.19
C PHE A 20 -31.49 20.69 -5.13
N SER A 21 -32.73 20.30 -5.46
CA SER A 21 -33.85 20.34 -4.52
C SER A 21 -34.06 19.05 -3.71
N SER A 22 -33.31 17.98 -3.97
CA SER A 22 -33.46 16.67 -3.31
C SER A 22 -32.63 16.49 -2.03
N GLY A 23 -32.03 17.54 -1.47
CA GLY A 23 -31.17 17.44 -0.27
C GLY A 23 -31.91 17.28 1.07
N MET A 24 -33.18 17.67 1.16
CA MET A 24 -33.92 17.70 2.44
C MET A 24 -34.55 16.35 2.83
N ALA A 25 -34.89 15.49 1.86
CA ALA A 25 -35.54 14.20 2.15
C ALA A 25 -34.57 13.11 2.65
N VAL A 26 -33.26 13.27 2.37
CA VAL A 26 -32.23 12.31 2.79
C VAL A 26 -31.93 12.43 4.29
N GLN A 27 -32.09 13.62 4.89
CA GLN A 27 -31.86 13.82 6.33
C GLN A 27 -32.82 12.98 7.19
N GLN A 28 -34.10 12.91 6.85
CA GLN A 28 -35.08 12.14 7.63
C GLN A 28 -34.87 10.61 7.54
N SER A 29 -34.33 10.10 6.41
CA SER A 29 -33.98 8.68 6.32
C SER A 29 -32.67 8.35 7.03
N LEU A 30 -31.76 9.30 7.19
CA LEU A 30 -30.51 9.12 7.94
C LEU A 30 -30.70 9.19 9.46
N GLU A 31 -31.75 9.85 9.96
CA GLU A 31 -32.06 9.88 11.41
C GLU A 31 -32.39 8.49 11.98
N ASN A 32 -32.91 7.57 11.14
CA ASN A 32 -33.17 6.18 11.53
C ASN A 32 -32.02 5.21 11.21
N VAL A 33 -30.93 5.69 10.60
CA VAL A 33 -29.74 4.85 10.42
C VAL A 33 -28.98 4.86 11.74
N ARG A 34 -28.94 3.70 12.40
CA ARG A 34 -28.05 3.48 13.54
C ARG A 34 -26.63 3.72 13.08
N MET A 35 -26.12 4.93 13.36
CA MET A 35 -24.74 5.28 13.08
C MET A 35 -23.83 4.28 13.79
N PRO A 36 -22.83 3.71 13.09
CA PRO A 36 -21.86 2.84 13.74
C PRO A 36 -21.22 3.64 14.87
N GLN A 37 -21.36 3.16 16.09
CA GLN A 37 -20.70 3.78 17.23
C GLN A 37 -19.21 3.54 17.06
N LEU A 38 -18.49 4.59 16.64
CA LEU A 38 -17.05 4.64 16.67
C LEU A 38 -16.65 4.65 18.14
N ARG A 39 -16.40 3.46 18.69
CA ARG A 39 -15.81 3.35 20.01
C ARG A 39 -14.33 3.70 19.89
N PRO A 40 -13.81 4.60 20.74
CA PRO A 40 -12.37 4.69 20.94
C PRO A 40 -11.84 3.28 21.18
N ALA A 41 -10.78 2.90 20.46
CA ALA A 41 -10.11 1.64 20.71
C ALA A 41 -9.76 1.61 22.20
N ALA A 42 -10.28 0.59 22.91
CA ALA A 42 -10.17 0.45 24.36
C ALA A 42 -8.73 0.68 24.84
N ASP A 43 -8.58 1.22 26.05
CA ASP A 43 -7.38 1.70 26.77
C ASP A 43 -6.18 0.72 26.85
N GLY A 44 -5.78 0.15 25.72
CA GLY A 44 -4.58 -0.62 25.54
C GLY A 44 -3.42 0.31 25.16
N MET A 45 -2.21 -0.10 25.53
CA MET A 45 -0.98 0.53 25.05
C MET A 45 -1.02 0.66 23.52
N PRO A 46 -0.73 1.85 22.96
CA PRO A 46 -0.83 2.08 21.53
C PRO A 46 0.08 1.10 20.77
N THR A 47 -0.49 0.43 19.78
CA THR A 47 0.23 -0.44 18.85
C THR A 47 0.36 0.23 17.49
N PHE A 48 1.44 -0.06 16.79
CA PHE A 48 1.65 0.39 15.42
C PHE A 48 2.18 -0.76 14.56
N LYS A 49 2.04 -0.62 13.24
CA LYS A 49 2.61 -1.55 12.27
C LYS A 49 3.95 -1.00 11.79
N LEU A 50 5.00 -1.79 11.90
CA LEU A 50 6.32 -1.52 11.35
C LEU A 50 6.55 -2.44 10.16
N SER A 51 6.82 -1.87 8.99
CA SER A 51 7.16 -2.62 7.78
C SER A 51 8.62 -2.44 7.45
N LEU A 52 9.40 -3.52 7.54
CA LEU A 52 10.80 -3.58 7.15
C LEU A 52 10.91 -4.16 5.74
N ARG A 53 11.32 -3.34 4.78
CA ARG A 53 11.59 -3.79 3.41
C ARG A 53 13.09 -3.98 3.24
N VAL A 54 13.52 -5.23 3.08
CA VAL A 54 14.88 -5.54 2.68
C VAL A 54 14.95 -5.54 1.16
N VAL A 55 15.85 -4.74 0.60
CA VAL A 55 15.99 -4.59 -0.85
C VAL A 55 17.12 -5.46 -1.39
N ALA A 56 18.32 -5.26 -0.87
CA ALA A 56 19.50 -5.99 -1.28
C ALA A 56 20.56 -6.03 -0.18
N ALA A 57 21.49 -6.99 -0.27
CA ALA A 57 22.64 -7.09 0.62
C ALA A 57 23.92 -7.48 -0.13
N SER A 58 25.04 -7.09 0.46
CA SER A 58 26.36 -7.63 0.16
C SER A 58 26.79 -8.50 1.33
N VAL A 59 27.10 -9.77 1.07
CA VAL A 59 27.52 -10.71 2.11
C VAL A 59 28.96 -11.12 1.79
N PRO A 60 29.96 -10.54 2.48
CA PRO A 60 31.35 -10.91 2.26
C PRO A 60 31.58 -12.39 2.53
N GLY A 61 32.33 -13.06 1.65
CA GLY A 61 32.62 -14.49 1.77
C GLY A 61 31.50 -15.42 1.31
N LEU A 62 30.36 -14.88 0.88
CA LEU A 62 29.35 -15.67 0.17
C LEU A 62 29.62 -15.56 -1.33
N ASP A 63 30.28 -16.60 -1.87
CA ASP A 63 30.74 -16.63 -3.25
C ASP A 63 29.59 -16.39 -4.24
N THR A 64 29.93 -15.80 -5.39
CA THR A 64 29.04 -15.81 -6.55
C THR A 64 28.58 -17.25 -6.79
N PRO A 65 27.26 -17.53 -6.86
CA PRO A 65 26.78 -18.89 -7.05
C PRO A 65 27.34 -19.44 -8.36
N THR A 66 28.39 -20.25 -8.25
CA THR A 66 29.02 -20.92 -9.38
C THR A 66 28.12 -22.06 -9.84
N CYS A 67 28.27 -22.49 -11.09
CA CYS A 67 27.56 -23.65 -11.63
C CYS A 67 27.99 -24.93 -10.88
N GLY A 68 27.35 -25.20 -9.75
CA GLY A 68 27.56 -26.38 -8.91
C GLY A 68 26.25 -26.85 -8.26
N LEU A 69 26.29 -28.02 -7.63
CA LEU A 69 25.15 -28.68 -6.99
C LEU A 69 24.67 -27.99 -5.71
N GLU A 70 25.53 -27.19 -5.05
CA GLU A 70 25.18 -26.49 -3.82
C GLU A 70 25.15 -24.99 -4.05
N ARG A 71 23.95 -24.40 -4.00
CA ARG A 71 23.75 -22.95 -4.00
C ARG A 71 23.49 -22.49 -2.57
N GLN A 72 24.46 -21.82 -1.97
CA GLN A 72 24.22 -21.11 -0.72
C GLN A 72 23.41 -19.84 -1.03
N GLN A 73 22.35 -19.61 -0.26
CA GLN A 73 21.51 -18.43 -0.39
C GLN A 73 21.31 -17.82 0.99
N PRO A 74 21.59 -16.53 1.18
CA PRO A 74 21.39 -15.89 2.46
C PRO A 74 19.90 -15.63 2.69
N PHE A 75 19.47 -15.68 3.93
CA PHE A 75 18.20 -15.14 4.41
C PHE A 75 18.49 -14.22 5.60
N LEU A 76 17.53 -13.38 5.96
CA LEU A 76 17.67 -12.45 7.08
C LEU A 76 16.64 -12.76 8.15
N GLU A 77 17.10 -12.86 9.39
CA GLU A 77 16.25 -12.88 10.57
C GLU A 77 16.22 -11.46 11.17
N ALA A 78 15.02 -10.93 11.37
CA ALA A 78 14.79 -9.64 12.00
C ALA A 78 13.98 -9.83 13.29
N SER A 79 14.50 -9.32 14.39
CA SER A 79 13.86 -9.37 15.71
C SER A 79 13.47 -7.98 16.20
N LEU A 80 12.24 -7.85 16.70
CA LEU A 80 11.73 -6.66 17.38
C LEU A 80 11.12 -7.07 18.73
N GLY A 81 11.82 -6.77 19.82
CA GLY A 81 11.47 -7.28 21.14
C GLY A 81 11.47 -8.80 21.17
N LYS A 82 10.29 -9.42 21.37
CA LYS A 82 10.10 -10.88 21.37
C LYS A 82 9.61 -11.44 20.03
N LEU A 83 9.39 -10.58 19.03
CA LEU A 83 8.88 -10.98 17.74
C LEU A 83 10.05 -11.20 16.78
N THR A 84 10.12 -12.39 16.19
CA THR A 84 11.12 -12.74 15.17
C THR A 84 10.41 -13.02 13.85
N ARG A 85 10.99 -12.54 12.74
CA ARG A 85 10.54 -12.81 11.38
C ARG A 85 11.75 -13.06 10.50
N GLU A 86 11.58 -13.96 9.54
CA GLU A 86 12.60 -14.30 8.57
C GLU A 86 12.14 -13.91 7.16
N THR A 87 13.09 -13.51 6.31
CA THR A 87 12.87 -13.36 4.87
C THR A 87 12.94 -14.72 4.18
N GLU A 88 12.42 -14.79 2.97
CA GLU A 88 12.79 -15.83 2.03
C GLU A 88 14.28 -15.73 1.68
N PHE A 89 14.78 -16.79 1.02
CA PHE A 89 16.14 -16.82 0.51
C PHE A 89 16.35 -15.78 -0.58
N ALA A 90 17.44 -15.04 -0.47
CA ALA A 90 17.79 -14.03 -1.43
C ALA A 90 18.18 -14.63 -2.78
N HIS A 91 17.84 -13.92 -3.85
CA HIS A 91 18.21 -14.27 -5.20
C HIS A 91 19.44 -13.48 -5.65
N TYR A 92 20.48 -14.17 -6.11
CA TYR A 92 21.66 -13.53 -6.68
C TYR A 92 21.35 -12.90 -8.05
N SER A 93 21.59 -11.61 -8.23
CA SER A 93 21.38 -10.90 -9.49
C SER A 93 22.38 -9.76 -9.68
N LEU A 94 23.13 -9.82 -10.78
CA LEU A 94 23.98 -8.71 -11.26
C LEU A 94 23.22 -7.72 -12.17
N LYS A 95 21.93 -7.96 -12.41
CA LYS A 95 21.06 -7.07 -13.20
C LYS A 95 20.37 -6.07 -12.30
N ASP A 96 20.42 -4.81 -12.70
CA ASP A 96 19.69 -3.73 -12.04
C ASP A 96 18.17 -3.94 -12.19
N ARG A 97 17.46 -3.83 -11.07
CA ARG A 97 16.00 -3.98 -11.01
C ARG A 97 15.25 -2.66 -10.93
N GLY A 98 15.95 -1.53 -11.03
CA GLY A 98 15.35 -0.21 -10.86
C GLY A 98 14.92 0.08 -9.42
N ASP A 99 15.45 -0.66 -8.44
CA ASP A 99 15.18 -0.49 -7.01
C ASP A 99 16.10 0.55 -6.33
N GLY A 100 16.92 1.25 -7.13
CA GLY A 100 17.85 2.28 -6.66
C GLY A 100 19.12 1.75 -6.03
N VAL A 101 19.32 0.42 -5.98
CA VAL A 101 20.53 -0.19 -5.42
C VAL A 101 21.40 -0.76 -6.56
N PRO A 102 22.66 -0.30 -6.72
CA PRO A 102 23.55 -0.80 -7.76
C PRO A 102 23.81 -2.30 -7.62
N SER A 103 23.65 -3.06 -8.70
CA SER A 103 23.85 -4.52 -8.66
C SER A 103 25.28 -4.97 -8.43
N GLY A 104 26.25 -4.09 -8.66
CA GLY A 104 27.66 -4.37 -8.39
C GLY A 104 28.03 -4.36 -6.90
N GLU A 105 27.27 -3.63 -6.07
CA GLU A 105 27.57 -3.48 -4.64
C GLU A 105 26.82 -4.51 -3.79
N CYS A 106 25.54 -4.74 -4.11
CA CYS A 106 24.64 -5.63 -3.37
C CYS A 106 23.98 -6.65 -4.31
N PRO A 107 24.67 -7.76 -4.62
CA PRO A 107 24.18 -8.72 -5.61
C PRO A 107 23.05 -9.63 -5.08
N TRP A 108 22.87 -9.74 -3.76
CA TRP A 108 21.78 -10.53 -3.17
C TRP A 108 20.53 -9.68 -3.08
N ARG A 109 19.45 -10.11 -3.74
CA ARG A 109 18.18 -9.38 -3.80
C ARG A 109 17.10 -10.08 -2.98
N PHE A 110 16.36 -9.30 -2.21
CA PHE A 110 15.25 -9.76 -1.40
C PHE A 110 13.92 -9.24 -2.00
N GLY A 111 12.89 -10.07 -1.99
CA GLY A 111 11.56 -9.71 -2.48
C GLY A 111 10.59 -9.23 -1.40
N ASP A 112 10.99 -9.37 -0.12
CA ASP A 112 10.03 -9.42 0.97
C ASP A 112 9.91 -8.11 1.74
N THR A 113 8.76 -7.96 2.40
CA THR A 113 8.53 -6.92 3.40
C THR A 113 8.04 -7.57 4.68
N LEU A 114 8.88 -7.56 5.71
CA LEU A 114 8.54 -8.10 7.02
C LEU A 114 7.67 -7.08 7.75
N THR A 115 6.52 -7.52 8.26
CA THR A 115 5.60 -6.65 9.00
C THR A 115 5.49 -7.09 10.44
N PHE A 116 5.74 -6.16 11.36
CA PHE A 116 5.62 -6.33 12.79
C PHE A 116 4.46 -5.49 13.31
N THR A 117 3.70 -6.02 14.25
CA THR A 117 2.79 -5.22 15.08
C THR A 117 3.48 -5.03 16.42
N ALA A 118 3.88 -3.80 16.72
CA ALA A 118 4.74 -3.49 17.85
C ALA A 118 4.15 -2.41 18.76
N ARG A 119 4.67 -2.33 19.97
CA ARG A 119 4.44 -1.24 20.93
C ARG A 119 5.69 -0.39 21.03
N LEU A 120 5.58 0.82 21.57
CA LEU A 120 6.73 1.70 21.79
C LEU A 120 7.79 1.03 22.69
N ASP A 121 7.36 0.27 23.70
CA ASP A 121 8.25 -0.50 24.57
C ASP A 121 9.11 -1.52 23.81
N ASP A 122 8.64 -2.06 22.69
CA ASP A 122 9.38 -3.06 21.90
C ASP A 122 10.54 -2.42 21.11
N VAL A 123 10.51 -1.10 20.89
CA VAL A 123 11.54 -0.35 20.14
C VAL A 123 12.58 0.25 21.08
N PHE A 124 12.14 0.86 22.19
CA PHE A 124 13.04 1.64 23.06
C PHE A 124 13.75 0.83 24.14
N ARG A 125 13.43 -0.46 24.31
CA ARG A 125 14.04 -1.34 25.33
C ARG A 125 15.05 -2.34 24.75
N GLN A 126 15.70 -2.01 23.63
CA GLN A 126 16.82 -2.81 23.09
C GLN A 126 18.04 -2.73 23.99
#